data_AF-A0A2G5BJ19-F1
#
_entry.id   AF-A0A2G5BJ19-F1
#
_cell.length_a   1.000
_cell.length_b   1.000
_cell.length_c   1.000
_cell.angle_alpha   90.00
_cell.angle_beta   90.00
_cell.angle_gamma   90.00
#
_symmetry.space_group_name_H-M   'P 1'
#
loop_
_entity.id
_entity.type
_entity.pdbx_description
1 polymer ?
#
loop_
_entity_poly.entity_id
_entity_poly.type
_entity_poly.pdbx_seq_one_letter_code
_entity_poly.pdbx_strand_id
1 'polypeptide(L)'
;MVQAAQQGQALKSELTDARNAAAEQKQKYEALEIKLAGTIETATEEKQKREKLEVKLADAVEIAFQMGQHYEELEAKLTQTLESATEEKQKREALDVELANVRGAVGELKQERGALKKAREDAEFAAVISTMRCERLEFELEDEQDKVEDLTRELNTLDNAVERVQSANAELIDNMKHEWHEELQQSDQRCQALRDALKKAREEVEYVADLPKLRCDRLEFELEDAQDKVEELTQQCNSLEKTIEKERLTNAESIDNIKGKWYEELHQSDQQCLALRNALEKVHEAAKEENFERKIMEHLLADAREAVVKQNQQSEDRCEAMQRKHLAEIERLHADTQLKPAEIAQSISPPSTPRDINGDEFTTEHCSNSATAESM
;
A
#
# COMPACT_ATOMS: atom_id res chain seq x y z
N MET A 1 161.81 18.15 214.45
CA MET A 1 161.48 19.26 213.52
C MET A 1 161.49 18.86 212.04
N VAL A 2 162.39 17.99 211.56
CA VAL A 2 162.53 17.66 210.11
C VAL A 2 161.22 17.16 209.44
N GLN A 3 160.48 16.28 210.10
CA GLN A 3 159.34 15.54 209.52
C GLN A 3 158.18 16.44 209.04
N ALA A 4 157.92 17.57 209.71
CA ALA A 4 156.86 18.50 209.33
C ALA A 4 157.16 19.28 208.04
N ALA A 5 158.44 19.57 207.76
CA ALA A 5 158.86 20.24 206.54
C ALA A 5 158.63 19.35 205.30
N GLN A 6 158.88 18.05 205.42
CA GLN A 6 158.66 17.08 204.35
C GLN A 6 157.17 16.93 204.00
N GLN A 7 156.28 16.87 205.01
CA GLN A 7 154.83 16.84 204.77
C GLN A 7 154.31 18.12 204.10
N GLY A 8 154.79 19.29 204.54
CA GLY A 8 154.45 20.57 203.91
C GLY A 8 154.92 20.69 202.45
N GLN A 9 156.02 20.01 202.10
CA GLN A 9 156.53 19.96 200.72
C GLN A 9 155.77 18.94 199.85
N ALA A 10 155.37 17.79 200.41
CA ALA A 10 154.57 16.78 199.71
C ALA A 10 153.18 17.30 199.32
N LEU A 11 152.41 17.85 200.28
CA LEU A 11 151.10 18.45 200.03
C LEU A 11 151.15 19.60 199.01
N LYS A 12 152.30 20.32 198.95
CA LYS A 12 152.50 21.38 197.96
C LYS A 12 152.69 20.83 196.55
N SER A 13 153.34 19.66 196.39
CA SER A 13 153.41 18.95 195.10
C SER A 13 152.02 18.49 194.67
N GLU A 14 151.31 17.75 195.52
CA GLU A 14 149.97 17.23 195.23
C GLU A 14 148.99 18.34 194.81
N LEU A 15 149.08 19.52 195.44
CA LEU A 15 148.25 20.67 195.08
C LEU A 15 148.64 21.31 193.73
N THR A 16 149.93 21.30 193.35
CA THR A 16 150.33 21.66 191.97
C THR A 16 149.91 20.60 190.96
N ASP A 17 150.05 19.32 191.27
CA ASP A 17 149.73 18.21 190.37
C ASP A 17 148.21 18.12 190.12
N ALA A 18 147.40 18.31 191.16
CA ALA A 18 145.95 18.45 191.04
C ALA A 18 145.53 19.70 190.23
N ARG A 19 146.26 20.83 190.36
CA ARG A 19 146.04 22.02 189.51
C ARG A 19 146.38 21.76 188.05
N ASN A 20 147.48 21.05 187.79
CA ASN A 20 147.88 20.68 186.43
C ASN A 20 146.86 19.73 185.79
N ALA A 21 146.42 18.69 186.52
CA ALA A 21 145.38 17.77 186.06
C ALA A 21 144.03 18.48 185.81
N ALA A 22 143.65 19.45 186.65
CA ALA A 22 142.45 20.27 186.44
C ALA A 22 142.59 21.22 185.24
N ALA A 23 143.77 21.78 185.00
CA ALA A 23 144.05 22.60 183.81
C ALA A 23 144.05 21.76 182.53
N GLU A 24 144.63 20.56 182.54
CA GLU A 24 144.54 19.59 181.46
C GLU A 24 143.09 19.16 181.17
N GLN A 25 142.29 18.89 182.22
CA GLN A 25 140.87 18.60 182.04
C GLN A 25 140.14 19.78 181.41
N LYS A 26 140.38 21.01 181.89
CA LYS A 26 139.80 22.21 181.29
C LYS A 26 140.15 22.34 179.80
N GLN A 27 141.43 22.15 179.44
CA GLN A 27 141.86 22.16 178.03
C GLN A 27 141.26 21.00 177.21
N LYS A 28 141.05 19.82 177.80
CA LYS A 28 140.39 18.68 177.14
C LYS A 28 138.91 18.96 176.90
N TYR A 29 138.22 19.62 177.84
CA TYR A 29 136.84 20.10 177.65
C TYR A 29 136.77 21.20 176.60
N GLU A 30 137.63 22.23 176.65
CA GLU A 30 137.69 23.29 175.64
C GLU A 30 137.97 22.73 174.23
N ALA A 31 138.90 21.77 174.10
CA ALA A 31 139.21 21.11 172.83
C ALA A 31 138.08 20.18 172.34
N LEU A 32 137.27 19.62 173.24
CA LEU A 32 136.06 18.87 172.88
C LEU A 32 134.91 19.81 172.47
N GLU A 33 134.76 20.94 173.13
CA GLU A 33 133.76 21.98 172.83
C GLU A 33 134.01 22.60 171.45
N ILE A 34 135.27 22.95 171.14
CA ILE A 34 135.69 23.42 169.80
C ILE A 34 135.42 22.35 168.72
N LYS A 35 135.74 21.07 169.00
CA LYS A 35 135.44 19.98 168.06
C LYS A 35 133.93 19.77 167.87
N LEU A 36 133.16 19.82 168.94
CA LEU A 36 131.71 19.67 168.91
C LEU A 36 131.07 20.78 168.09
N ALA A 37 131.48 22.04 168.31
CA ALA A 37 131.07 23.19 167.50
C ALA A 37 131.37 22.98 166.01
N GLY A 38 132.60 22.57 165.65
CA GLY A 38 132.97 22.29 164.26
C GLY A 38 132.19 21.11 163.63
N THR A 39 131.84 20.07 164.41
CA THR A 39 130.96 18.99 163.93
C THR A 39 129.50 19.42 163.77
N ILE A 40 129.04 20.40 164.56
CA ILE A 40 127.69 20.98 164.42
C ILE A 40 127.66 21.89 163.19
N GLU A 41 128.67 22.73 162.97
CA GLU A 41 128.81 23.62 161.81
C GLU A 41 128.88 22.83 160.49
N THR A 42 129.74 21.82 160.40
CA THR A 42 129.80 20.94 159.21
C THR A 42 128.51 20.15 159.01
N ALA A 43 127.80 19.74 160.07
CA ALA A 43 126.50 19.11 159.96
C ALA A 43 125.39 20.08 159.48
N THR A 44 125.43 21.36 159.87
CA THR A 44 124.48 22.36 159.36
C THR A 44 124.77 22.75 157.91
N GLU A 45 126.04 22.82 157.50
CA GLU A 45 126.40 22.96 156.09
C GLU A 45 125.87 21.81 155.22
N GLU A 46 126.10 20.55 155.63
CA GLU A 46 125.61 19.39 154.89
C GLU A 46 124.08 19.30 154.90
N LYS A 47 123.41 19.75 155.97
CA LYS A 47 121.95 19.91 155.98
C LYS A 47 121.49 20.92 154.92
N GLN A 48 122.11 22.09 154.84
CA GLN A 48 121.79 23.11 153.82
C GLN A 48 122.10 22.62 152.39
N LYS A 49 123.19 21.87 152.19
CA LYS A 49 123.52 21.26 150.88
C LYS A 49 122.47 20.23 150.47
N ARG A 50 121.98 19.40 151.41
CA ARG A 50 120.90 18.43 151.18
C ARG A 50 119.60 19.13 150.83
N GLU A 51 119.16 20.10 151.63
CA GLU A 51 117.96 20.90 151.36
C GLU A 51 118.00 21.55 149.97
N LYS A 52 119.16 22.10 149.58
CA LYS A 52 119.39 22.70 148.25
C LYS A 52 119.43 21.68 147.11
N LEU A 53 119.76 20.41 147.36
CA LEU A 53 119.69 19.33 146.39
C LEU A 53 118.28 18.73 146.29
N GLU A 54 117.56 18.67 147.41
CA GLU A 54 116.18 18.18 147.52
C GLU A 54 115.22 19.09 146.75
N VAL A 55 115.35 20.43 146.90
CA VAL A 55 114.62 21.40 146.07
C VAL A 55 114.93 21.21 144.58
N LYS A 56 116.21 21.11 144.20
CA LYS A 56 116.61 20.87 142.80
C LYS A 56 116.08 19.55 142.22
N LEU A 57 115.96 18.52 143.06
CA LEU A 57 115.41 17.23 142.65
C LEU A 57 113.89 17.32 142.45
N ALA A 58 113.19 18.05 143.33
CA ALA A 58 111.78 18.36 143.14
C ALA A 58 111.54 19.17 141.86
N ASP A 59 112.31 20.24 141.61
CA ASP A 59 112.26 21.03 140.37
C ASP A 59 112.45 20.14 139.12
N ALA A 60 113.43 19.22 139.16
CA ALA A 60 113.72 18.33 138.04
C ALA A 60 112.63 17.26 137.81
N VAL A 61 112.02 16.75 138.88
CA VAL A 61 110.88 15.81 138.80
C VAL A 61 109.63 16.50 138.26
N GLU A 62 109.36 17.74 138.71
CA GLU A 62 108.24 18.55 138.20
C GLU A 62 108.41 18.86 136.70
N ILE A 63 109.60 19.26 136.26
CA ILE A 63 109.90 19.45 134.83
C ILE A 63 109.72 18.15 134.04
N ALA A 64 110.17 17.00 134.57
CA ALA A 64 109.99 15.71 133.90
C ALA A 64 108.51 15.29 133.80
N PHE A 65 107.72 15.57 134.83
CA PHE A 65 106.27 15.34 134.84
C PHE A 65 105.54 16.24 133.83
N GLN A 66 105.85 17.54 133.81
CA GLN A 66 105.30 18.48 132.83
C GLN A 66 105.67 18.11 131.38
N MET A 67 106.90 17.64 131.13
CA MET A 67 107.26 17.09 129.81
C MET A 67 106.43 15.85 129.46
N GLY A 68 106.21 14.93 130.42
CA GLY A 68 105.36 13.74 130.22
C GLY A 68 103.95 14.12 129.77
N GLN A 69 103.29 15.02 130.49
CA GLN A 69 101.98 15.57 130.12
C GLN A 69 102.00 16.24 128.74
N HIS A 70 103.07 16.98 128.41
CA HIS A 70 103.21 17.60 127.10
C HIS A 70 103.35 16.58 125.94
N TYR A 71 103.99 15.43 126.17
CA TYR A 71 104.06 14.35 125.19
C TYR A 71 102.71 13.61 125.05
N GLU A 72 102.00 13.34 126.15
CA GLU A 72 100.65 12.77 126.12
C GLU A 72 99.66 13.68 125.36
N GLU A 73 99.70 14.99 125.61
CA GLU A 73 98.94 15.98 124.84
C GLU A 73 99.30 15.98 123.35
N LEU A 74 100.58 15.82 123.00
CA LEU A 74 101.05 15.84 121.62
C LEU A 74 100.64 14.55 120.89
N GLU A 75 100.72 13.40 121.54
CA GLU A 75 100.28 12.10 121.01
C GLU A 75 98.76 12.08 120.79
N ALA A 76 97.97 12.63 121.71
CA ALA A 76 96.52 12.80 121.54
C ALA A 76 96.18 13.70 120.33
N LYS A 77 96.84 14.86 120.20
CA LYS A 77 96.64 15.80 119.07
C LYS A 77 97.06 15.18 117.73
N LEU A 78 98.16 14.41 117.72
CA LEU A 78 98.65 13.72 116.52
C LEU A 78 97.71 12.58 116.11
N THR A 79 97.18 11.82 117.07
CA THR A 79 96.16 10.79 116.84
C THR A 79 94.88 11.39 116.25
N GLN A 80 94.34 12.44 116.88
CA GLN A 80 93.16 13.16 116.37
C GLN A 80 93.37 13.73 114.95
N THR A 81 94.59 14.20 114.64
CA THR A 81 94.95 14.70 113.31
C THR A 81 94.98 13.57 112.27
N LEU A 82 95.50 12.40 112.63
CA LEU A 82 95.51 11.22 111.76
C LEU A 82 94.09 10.69 111.51
N GLU A 83 93.25 10.58 112.55
CA GLU A 83 91.84 10.19 112.42
C GLU A 83 91.10 11.14 111.46
N SER A 84 91.21 12.45 111.70
CA SER A 84 90.62 13.49 110.84
C SER A 84 91.10 13.39 109.38
N ALA A 85 92.38 13.09 109.16
CA ALA A 85 92.94 12.88 107.83
C ALA A 85 92.44 11.59 107.16
N THR A 86 92.19 10.51 107.91
CA THR A 86 91.60 9.28 107.37
C THR A 86 90.12 9.44 107.00
N GLU A 87 89.34 10.17 107.80
CA GLU A 87 87.96 10.52 107.42
C GLU A 87 87.93 11.39 106.16
N GLU A 88 88.78 12.42 106.08
CA GLU A 88 88.86 13.31 104.92
C GLU A 88 89.30 12.56 103.66
N LYS A 89 90.18 11.57 103.79
CA LYS A 89 90.51 10.66 102.68
C LYS A 89 89.30 9.85 102.24
N GLN A 90 88.54 9.25 103.16
CA GLN A 90 87.33 8.47 102.84
C GLN A 90 86.25 9.34 102.17
N LYS A 91 86.06 10.58 102.63
CA LYS A 91 85.13 11.55 102.03
C LYS A 91 85.51 11.87 100.57
N ARG A 92 86.81 11.99 100.27
CA ARG A 92 87.30 12.19 98.89
C ARG A 92 87.13 10.94 98.03
N GLU A 93 87.46 9.76 98.55
CA GLU A 93 87.27 8.48 97.82
C GLU A 93 85.78 8.24 97.49
N ALA A 94 84.85 8.64 98.37
CA ALA A 94 83.41 8.63 98.08
C ALA A 94 83.01 9.65 96.99
N LEU A 95 83.49 10.89 97.07
CA LEU A 95 83.23 11.93 96.07
C LEU A 95 83.78 11.57 94.68
N ASP A 96 84.94 10.93 94.58
CA ASP A 96 85.48 10.46 93.30
C ASP A 96 84.61 9.36 92.66
N VAL A 97 83.98 8.49 93.48
CA VAL A 97 82.99 7.51 92.99
C VAL A 97 81.70 8.18 92.53
N GLU A 98 81.18 9.17 93.27
CA GLU A 98 80.01 9.95 92.82
C GLU A 98 80.30 10.71 91.51
N LEU A 99 81.48 11.35 91.40
CA LEU A 99 81.92 12.03 90.18
C LEU A 99 82.11 11.07 89.01
N ALA A 100 82.56 9.83 89.23
CA ALA A 100 82.62 8.80 88.20
C ALA A 100 81.21 8.42 87.70
N ASN A 101 80.25 8.20 88.62
CA ASN A 101 78.86 7.88 88.28
C ASN A 101 78.19 9.03 87.51
N VAL A 102 78.38 10.28 87.95
CA VAL A 102 77.86 11.48 87.25
C VAL A 102 78.47 11.63 85.85
N ARG A 103 79.77 11.35 85.67
CA ARG A 103 80.39 11.34 84.34
C ARG A 103 79.81 10.26 83.43
N GLY A 104 79.46 9.09 83.97
CA GLY A 104 78.75 8.02 83.26
C GLY A 104 77.40 8.49 82.74
N ALA A 105 76.52 8.95 83.63
CA ALA A 105 75.19 9.44 83.29
C ALA A 105 75.22 10.64 82.32
N VAL A 106 76.20 11.55 82.44
CA VAL A 106 76.39 12.65 81.48
C VAL A 106 76.84 12.14 80.10
N GLY A 107 77.57 11.01 80.04
CA GLY A 107 77.89 10.32 78.79
C GLY A 107 76.65 9.74 78.11
N GLU A 108 75.81 9.03 78.88
CA GLU A 108 74.56 8.42 78.42
C GLU A 108 73.57 9.48 77.91
N LEU A 109 73.29 10.52 78.71
CA LEU A 109 72.44 11.65 78.31
C LEU A 109 72.96 12.38 77.06
N LYS A 110 74.28 12.44 76.86
CA LYS A 110 74.89 13.02 75.65
C LYS A 110 74.67 12.13 74.42
N GLN A 111 74.68 10.80 74.60
CA GLN A 111 74.36 9.83 73.55
C GLN A 111 72.86 9.85 73.20
N GLU A 112 71.97 9.83 74.20
CA GLU A 112 70.51 9.96 74.00
C GLU A 112 70.15 11.25 73.27
N ARG A 113 70.70 12.40 73.69
CA ARG A 113 70.51 13.69 73.01
C ARG A 113 71.00 13.66 71.56
N GLY A 114 72.04 12.88 71.26
CA GLY A 114 72.51 12.65 69.90
C GLY A 114 71.52 11.83 69.06
N ALA A 115 71.00 10.75 69.63
CA ALA A 115 69.98 9.90 68.99
C ALA A 115 68.67 10.66 68.76
N LEU A 116 68.19 11.40 69.76
CA LEU A 116 66.98 12.24 69.67
C LEU A 116 67.13 13.36 68.63
N LYS A 117 68.32 13.99 68.54
CA LYS A 117 68.59 14.98 67.49
C LYS A 117 68.48 14.36 66.10
N LYS A 118 69.10 13.19 65.87
CA LYS A 118 69.01 12.48 64.59
C LYS A 118 67.57 12.06 64.28
N ALA A 119 66.87 11.46 65.24
CA ALA A 119 65.49 11.03 65.06
C ALA A 119 64.54 12.19 64.73
N ARG A 120 64.79 13.38 65.28
CA ARG A 120 64.11 14.62 64.88
C ARG A 120 64.45 15.02 63.45
N GLU A 121 65.72 15.02 63.06
CA GLU A 121 66.16 15.37 61.70
C GLU A 121 65.60 14.38 60.65
N ASP A 122 65.58 13.08 60.95
CA ASP A 122 64.97 12.04 60.12
C ASP A 122 63.43 12.25 59.99
N ALA A 123 62.75 12.67 61.07
CA ALA A 123 61.31 12.95 61.08
C ALA A 123 60.93 14.27 60.37
N GLU A 124 61.72 15.33 60.51
CA GLU A 124 61.55 16.59 59.76
C GLU A 124 61.72 16.37 58.25
N PHE A 125 62.71 15.56 57.85
CA PHE A 125 62.87 15.14 56.44
C PHE A 125 61.66 14.34 55.93
N ALA A 126 61.19 13.35 56.71
CA ALA A 126 60.02 12.55 56.35
C ALA A 126 58.74 13.41 56.21
N ALA A 127 58.56 14.42 57.06
CA ALA A 127 57.45 15.37 56.98
C ALA A 127 57.49 16.18 55.68
N VAL A 128 58.65 16.74 55.31
CA VAL A 128 58.82 17.49 54.04
C VAL A 128 58.51 16.62 52.81
N ILE A 129 59.00 15.38 52.79
CA ILE A 129 58.69 14.43 51.70
C ILE A 129 57.20 14.09 51.65
N SER A 130 56.51 14.04 52.80
CA SER A 130 55.05 13.86 52.84
C SER A 130 54.31 15.09 52.30
N THR A 131 54.72 16.30 52.66
CA THR A 131 54.13 17.56 52.15
C THR A 131 54.26 17.64 50.63
N MET A 132 55.46 17.44 50.08
CA MET A 132 55.71 17.43 48.63
C MET A 132 54.95 16.33 47.87
N ARG A 133 54.45 15.30 48.59
CA ARG A 133 53.57 14.29 48.01
C ARG A 133 52.11 14.73 48.04
N CYS A 134 51.64 15.40 49.09
CA CYS A 134 50.31 15.98 49.16
C CYS A 134 50.14 17.07 48.08
N GLU A 135 51.06 18.04 48.00
CA GLU A 135 51.05 19.12 47.00
C GLU A 135 50.95 18.59 45.56
N ARG A 136 51.62 17.46 45.27
CA ARG A 136 51.53 16.79 43.97
C ARG A 136 50.17 16.14 43.75
N LEU A 137 49.65 15.42 44.74
CA LEU A 137 48.34 14.76 44.64
C LEU A 137 47.19 15.77 44.57
N GLU A 138 47.35 16.97 45.14
CA GLU A 138 46.43 18.09 44.99
C GLU A 138 46.42 18.61 43.54
N PHE A 139 47.59 18.80 42.92
CA PHE A 139 47.70 19.17 41.50
C PHE A 139 47.20 18.07 40.54
N GLU A 140 47.53 16.80 40.80
CA GLU A 140 47.00 15.65 40.04
C GLU A 140 45.47 15.52 40.17
N LEU A 141 44.89 15.93 41.32
CA LEU A 141 43.45 15.95 41.54
C LEU A 141 42.75 17.13 40.84
N GLU A 142 43.41 18.29 40.71
CA GLU A 142 42.90 19.46 39.99
C GLU A 142 42.84 19.17 38.47
N ASP A 143 43.91 18.60 37.89
CA ASP A 143 43.98 18.15 36.49
C ASP A 143 42.93 17.08 36.14
N GLU A 144 42.63 16.14 37.05
CA GLU A 144 41.53 15.18 36.86
C GLU A 144 40.13 15.80 37.07
N GLN A 145 39.97 16.86 37.88
CA GLN A 145 38.70 17.58 38.02
C GLN A 145 38.36 18.36 36.74
N ASP A 146 39.32 19.07 36.15
CA ASP A 146 39.14 19.78 34.88
C ASP A 146 38.70 18.81 33.75
N LYS A 147 39.32 17.62 33.66
CA LYS A 147 38.94 16.57 32.69
C LYS A 147 37.51 16.06 32.92
N VAL A 148 37.09 15.90 34.18
CA VAL A 148 35.72 15.48 34.52
C VAL A 148 34.71 16.57 34.15
N GLU A 149 35.03 17.86 34.32
CA GLU A 149 34.18 18.93 33.81
C GLU A 149 34.13 18.95 32.27
N ASP A 150 35.26 18.86 31.58
CA ASP A 150 35.34 18.81 30.12
C ASP A 150 34.45 17.69 29.56
N LEU A 151 34.62 16.46 30.06
CA LEU A 151 33.80 15.30 29.67
C LEU A 151 32.31 15.48 30.02
N THR A 152 31.99 16.17 31.12
CA THR A 152 30.60 16.50 31.47
C THR A 152 30.01 17.52 30.49
N ARG A 153 30.79 18.51 30.04
CA ARG A 153 30.39 19.51 29.03
C ARG A 153 30.24 18.87 27.64
N GLU A 154 31.08 17.91 27.27
CA GLU A 154 30.90 17.09 26.07
C GLU A 154 29.64 16.22 26.13
N LEU A 155 29.40 15.50 27.25
CA LEU A 155 28.24 14.64 27.42
C LEU A 155 26.92 15.45 27.33
N ASN A 156 26.85 16.59 28.01
CA ASN A 156 25.71 17.50 27.89
C ASN A 156 25.51 18.01 26.45
N THR A 157 26.59 18.25 25.70
CA THR A 157 26.53 18.69 24.30
C THR A 157 26.02 17.58 23.38
N LEU A 158 26.40 16.33 23.64
CA LEU A 158 25.92 15.13 22.94
C LEU A 158 24.43 14.87 23.24
N ASP A 159 24.00 14.99 24.49
CA ASP A 159 22.61 14.77 24.91
C ASP A 159 21.68 15.81 24.24
N ASN A 160 22.07 17.09 24.28
CA ASN A 160 21.41 18.16 23.51
C ASN A 160 21.41 17.93 21.99
N ALA A 161 22.32 17.11 21.44
CA ALA A 161 22.28 16.72 20.01
C ALA A 161 21.31 15.55 19.78
N VAL A 162 21.26 14.58 20.70
CA VAL A 162 20.31 13.46 20.68
C VAL A 162 18.86 13.96 20.81
N GLU A 163 18.56 14.87 21.74
CA GLU A 163 17.22 15.46 21.88
C GLU A 163 16.74 16.18 20.60
N ARG A 164 17.64 16.92 19.94
CA ARG A 164 17.34 17.60 18.67
C ARG A 164 17.07 16.62 17.54
N VAL A 165 17.84 15.53 17.44
CA VAL A 165 17.60 14.46 16.44
C VAL A 165 16.30 13.71 16.74
N GLN A 166 15.99 13.43 18.00
CA GLN A 166 14.71 12.81 18.39
C GLN A 166 13.53 13.71 18.05
N SER A 167 13.64 15.02 18.31
CA SER A 167 12.60 16.02 17.99
C SER A 167 12.38 16.14 16.48
N ALA A 168 13.45 16.25 15.68
CA ALA A 168 13.35 16.30 14.22
C ALA A 168 12.79 14.99 13.62
N ASN A 169 13.12 13.83 14.19
CA ASN A 169 12.54 12.55 13.79
C ASN A 169 11.05 12.44 14.16
N ALA A 170 10.63 12.99 15.31
CA ALA A 170 9.23 13.03 15.70
C ALA A 170 8.41 13.94 14.77
N GLU A 171 8.92 15.14 14.47
CA GLU A 171 8.33 16.06 13.49
C GLU A 171 8.22 15.43 12.09
N LEU A 172 9.27 14.75 11.62
CA LEU A 172 9.23 14.00 10.36
C LEU A 172 8.17 12.89 10.35
N ILE A 173 8.06 12.13 11.45
CA ILE A 173 7.05 11.07 11.60
C ILE A 173 5.63 11.63 11.61
N ASP A 174 5.39 12.76 12.27
CA ASP A 174 4.07 13.39 12.33
C ASP A 174 3.68 14.07 10.99
N ASN A 175 4.65 14.65 10.28
CA ASN A 175 4.45 15.12 8.90
C ASN A 175 4.09 13.95 7.97
N MET A 176 4.82 12.83 8.02
CA MET A 176 4.49 11.62 7.24
C MET A 176 3.11 11.06 7.58
N LYS A 177 2.69 11.06 8.86
CA LYS A 177 1.31 10.68 9.23
C LYS A 177 0.28 11.60 8.58
N HIS A 178 0.55 12.90 8.53
CA HIS A 178 -0.36 13.88 7.94
C HIS A 178 -0.49 13.67 6.42
N GLU A 179 0.63 13.50 5.70
CA GLU A 179 0.65 13.14 4.28
C GLU A 179 -0.13 11.85 4.00
N TRP A 180 0.11 10.78 4.77
CA TRP A 180 -0.61 9.51 4.63
C TRP A 180 -2.11 9.63 4.93
N HIS A 181 -2.52 10.48 5.88
CA HIS A 181 -3.93 10.77 6.12
C HIS A 181 -4.56 11.57 4.98
N GLU A 182 -3.84 12.51 4.37
CA GLU A 182 -4.33 13.24 3.20
C GLU A 182 -4.44 12.33 1.97
N GLU A 183 -3.42 11.51 1.67
CA GLU A 183 -3.47 10.54 0.56
C GLU A 183 -4.63 9.54 0.73
N LEU A 184 -4.85 9.04 1.95
CA LEU A 184 -5.99 8.17 2.26
C LEU A 184 -7.32 8.90 2.04
N GLN A 185 -7.46 10.14 2.50
CA GLN A 185 -8.67 10.94 2.30
C GLN A 185 -8.92 11.24 0.82
N GLN A 186 -7.88 11.57 0.04
CA GLN A 186 -7.98 11.74 -1.41
C GLN A 186 -8.36 10.43 -2.11
N SER A 187 -7.84 9.29 -1.65
CA SER A 187 -8.17 7.96 -2.18
C SER A 187 -9.64 7.61 -1.93
N ASP A 188 -10.13 7.82 -0.70
CA ASP A 188 -11.55 7.62 -0.34
C ASP A 188 -12.48 8.54 -1.14
N GLN A 189 -12.10 9.80 -1.37
CA GLN A 189 -12.85 10.71 -2.25
C GLN A 189 -12.91 10.21 -3.70
N ARG A 190 -11.79 9.72 -4.25
CA ARG A 190 -11.74 9.11 -5.60
C ARG A 190 -12.62 7.86 -5.67
N CYS A 191 -12.56 7.00 -4.64
CA CYS A 191 -13.38 5.80 -4.55
C CYS A 191 -14.87 6.12 -4.38
N GLN A 192 -15.21 7.21 -3.69
CA GLN A 192 -16.59 7.70 -3.61
C GLN A 192 -17.08 8.21 -4.95
N ALA A 193 -16.33 9.10 -5.61
CA ALA A 193 -16.68 9.62 -6.93
C ALA A 193 -16.83 8.51 -7.99
N LEU A 194 -15.99 7.46 -7.93
CA LEU A 194 -16.12 6.27 -8.79
C LEU A 194 -17.38 5.44 -8.46
N ARG A 195 -17.74 5.28 -7.18
CA ARG A 195 -19.00 4.61 -6.78
C ARG A 195 -20.22 5.38 -7.28
N ASP A 196 -20.22 6.71 -7.15
CA ASP A 196 -21.34 7.56 -7.59
C ASP A 196 -21.44 7.61 -9.13
N ALA A 197 -20.31 7.63 -9.84
CA ALA A 197 -20.27 7.51 -11.30
C ALA A 197 -20.76 6.14 -11.80
N LEU A 198 -20.35 5.04 -11.15
CA LEU A 198 -20.84 3.69 -11.45
C LEU A 198 -22.34 3.54 -11.16
N LYS A 199 -22.84 4.15 -10.07
CA LYS A 199 -24.27 4.20 -9.75
C LYS A 199 -25.04 4.92 -10.86
N LYS A 200 -24.60 6.13 -11.26
CA LYS A 200 -25.22 6.90 -12.34
C LYS A 200 -25.20 6.16 -13.69
N ALA A 201 -24.07 5.54 -14.04
CA ALA A 201 -23.95 4.74 -15.25
C ALA A 201 -24.87 3.50 -15.22
N ARG A 202 -25.07 2.89 -14.04
CA ARG A 202 -26.07 1.82 -13.88
C ARG A 202 -27.49 2.35 -14.06
N GLU A 203 -27.85 3.47 -13.45
CA GLU A 203 -29.18 4.09 -13.58
C GLU A 203 -29.48 4.46 -15.05
N GLU A 204 -28.48 4.94 -15.80
CA GLU A 204 -28.57 5.17 -17.24
C GLU A 204 -28.75 3.87 -18.05
N VAL A 205 -28.03 2.79 -17.72
CA VAL A 205 -28.19 1.48 -18.37
C VAL A 205 -29.54 0.84 -18.03
N GLU A 206 -30.05 1.02 -16.81
CA GLU A 206 -31.36 0.51 -16.36
C GLU A 206 -32.49 1.22 -17.14
N TYR A 207 -32.41 2.55 -17.29
CA TYR A 207 -33.31 3.32 -18.17
C TYR A 207 -33.22 2.91 -19.66
N VAL A 208 -32.01 2.59 -20.14
CA VAL A 208 -31.79 2.08 -21.51
C VAL A 208 -32.25 0.63 -21.69
N ALA A 209 -32.39 -0.15 -20.62
CA ALA A 209 -32.95 -1.51 -20.65
C ALA A 209 -34.50 -1.51 -20.70
N ASP A 210 -35.15 -0.50 -20.10
CA ASP A 210 -36.60 -0.29 -20.21
C ASP A 210 -37.02 0.30 -21.58
N LEU A 211 -36.12 1.00 -22.29
CA LEU A 211 -36.41 1.56 -23.62
C LEU A 211 -36.83 0.51 -24.67
N PRO A 212 -36.15 -0.65 -24.81
CA PRO A 212 -36.62 -1.79 -25.59
C PRO A 212 -38.01 -2.28 -25.19
N LYS A 213 -38.34 -2.28 -23.89
CA LYS A 213 -39.64 -2.73 -23.39
C LYS A 213 -40.75 -1.75 -23.80
N LEU A 214 -40.58 -0.46 -23.51
CA LEU A 214 -41.46 0.62 -24.00
C LEU A 214 -41.64 0.60 -25.53
N ARG A 215 -40.61 0.15 -26.28
CA ARG A 215 -40.69 -0.03 -27.74
C ARG A 215 -41.49 -1.27 -28.13
N CYS A 216 -41.38 -2.39 -27.40
CA CYS A 216 -42.23 -3.56 -27.57
C CYS A 216 -43.69 -3.22 -27.25
N ASP A 217 -43.95 -2.65 -26.07
CA ASP A 217 -45.29 -2.27 -25.60
C ASP A 217 -45.99 -1.35 -26.63
N ARG A 218 -45.25 -0.42 -27.24
CA ARG A 218 -45.76 0.43 -28.34
C ARG A 218 -45.98 -0.33 -29.66
N LEU A 219 -45.08 -1.22 -30.05
CA LEU A 219 -45.22 -2.01 -31.28
C LEU A 219 -46.34 -3.06 -31.17
N GLU A 220 -46.64 -3.53 -29.96
CA GLU A 220 -47.78 -4.40 -29.66
C GLU A 220 -49.11 -3.64 -29.87
N PHE A 221 -49.21 -2.40 -29.37
CA PHE A 221 -50.35 -1.51 -29.65
C PHE A 221 -50.48 -1.14 -31.14
N GLU A 222 -49.37 -0.84 -31.83
CA GLU A 222 -49.37 -0.58 -33.29
C GLU A 222 -49.70 -1.84 -34.12
N LEU A 223 -49.51 -3.04 -33.57
CA LEU A 223 -49.93 -4.30 -34.17
C LEU A 223 -51.42 -4.59 -33.93
N GLU A 224 -51.96 -4.21 -32.78
CA GLU A 224 -53.38 -4.37 -32.42
C GLU A 224 -54.28 -3.49 -33.32
N ASP A 225 -53.97 -2.19 -33.50
CA ASP A 225 -54.67 -1.30 -34.46
C ASP A 225 -54.60 -1.82 -35.90
N ALA A 226 -53.47 -2.44 -36.28
CA ALA A 226 -53.30 -3.06 -37.59
C ALA A 226 -54.15 -4.34 -37.76
N GLN A 227 -54.35 -5.12 -36.69
CA GLN A 227 -55.20 -6.32 -36.70
C GLN A 227 -56.68 -5.95 -36.82
N ASP A 228 -57.17 -5.01 -36.00
CA ASP A 228 -58.54 -4.47 -36.09
C ASP A 228 -58.85 -3.94 -37.50
N LYS A 229 -57.88 -3.23 -38.11
CA LYS A 229 -58.04 -2.70 -39.47
C LYS A 229 -58.03 -3.79 -40.56
N VAL A 230 -57.34 -4.91 -40.35
CA VAL A 230 -57.41 -6.08 -41.25
C VAL A 230 -58.74 -6.83 -41.09
N GLU A 231 -59.28 -6.92 -39.87
CA GLU A 231 -60.61 -7.48 -39.60
C GLU A 231 -61.70 -6.62 -40.28
N GLU A 232 -61.64 -5.28 -40.15
CA GLU A 232 -62.56 -4.35 -40.85
C GLU A 232 -62.53 -4.54 -42.38
N LEU A 233 -61.33 -4.52 -42.98
CA LEU A 233 -61.16 -4.72 -44.42
C LEU A 233 -61.64 -6.10 -44.87
N THR A 234 -61.46 -7.13 -44.04
CA THR A 234 -61.97 -8.50 -44.32
C THR A 234 -63.49 -8.52 -44.33
N GLN A 235 -64.16 -7.82 -43.41
CA GLN A 235 -65.62 -7.67 -43.41
C GLN A 235 -66.12 -6.89 -44.65
N GLN A 236 -65.40 -5.84 -45.07
CA GLN A 236 -65.71 -5.10 -46.30
C GLN A 236 -65.58 -5.98 -47.56
N CYS A 237 -64.51 -6.77 -47.68
CA CYS A 237 -64.31 -7.73 -48.78
C CYS A 237 -65.44 -8.78 -48.83
N ASN A 238 -65.79 -9.38 -47.69
CA ASN A 238 -66.90 -10.34 -47.59
C ASN A 238 -68.28 -9.74 -47.94
N SER A 239 -68.45 -8.42 -47.80
CA SER A 239 -69.66 -7.69 -48.19
C SER A 239 -69.71 -7.44 -49.71
N LEU A 240 -68.58 -7.04 -50.30
CA LEU A 240 -68.42 -6.85 -51.74
C LEU A 240 -68.57 -8.17 -52.52
N GLU A 241 -67.97 -9.27 -52.04
CA GLU A 241 -68.08 -10.58 -52.69
C GLU A 241 -69.53 -11.08 -52.72
N LYS A 242 -70.27 -10.95 -51.62
CA LYS A 242 -71.71 -11.23 -51.56
C LYS A 242 -72.55 -10.34 -52.49
N THR A 243 -72.05 -9.17 -52.86
CA THR A 243 -72.73 -8.26 -53.80
C THR A 243 -72.46 -8.70 -55.25
N ILE A 244 -71.20 -9.00 -55.59
CA ILE A 244 -70.78 -9.51 -56.91
C ILE A 244 -71.46 -10.85 -57.24
N GLU A 245 -71.57 -11.77 -56.28
CA GLU A 245 -72.24 -13.06 -56.51
C GLU A 245 -73.75 -12.89 -56.75
N LYS A 246 -74.35 -11.84 -56.18
CA LYS A 246 -75.75 -11.46 -56.41
C LYS A 246 -75.99 -10.91 -57.81
N GLU A 247 -75.05 -10.13 -58.35
CA GLU A 247 -75.07 -9.66 -59.74
C GLU A 247 -74.82 -10.80 -60.74
N ARG A 248 -73.95 -11.76 -60.41
CA ARG A 248 -73.73 -12.96 -61.23
C ARG A 248 -74.99 -13.79 -61.41
N LEU A 249 -75.76 -13.98 -60.34
CA LEU A 249 -77.04 -14.72 -60.38
C LEU A 249 -78.08 -14.04 -61.29
N THR A 250 -78.32 -12.73 -61.11
CA THR A 250 -79.29 -12.01 -61.96
C THR A 250 -78.84 -11.88 -63.42
N ASN A 251 -77.53 -11.81 -63.68
CA ASN A 251 -77.00 -11.80 -65.05
C ASN A 251 -77.08 -13.18 -65.72
N ALA A 252 -76.96 -14.28 -64.95
CA ALA A 252 -77.20 -15.63 -65.46
C ALA A 252 -78.67 -15.85 -65.85
N GLU A 253 -79.62 -15.44 -65.02
CA GLU A 253 -81.06 -15.48 -65.32
C GLU A 253 -81.42 -14.67 -66.59
N SER A 254 -80.76 -13.54 -66.81
CA SER A 254 -80.88 -12.74 -68.04
C SER A 254 -80.41 -13.50 -69.29
N ILE A 255 -79.25 -14.16 -69.21
CA ILE A 255 -78.64 -14.88 -70.35
C ILE A 255 -79.46 -16.09 -70.77
N ASP A 256 -80.00 -16.88 -69.84
CA ASP A 256 -80.82 -18.04 -70.21
C ASP A 256 -82.22 -17.63 -70.74
N ASN A 257 -82.77 -16.49 -70.30
CA ASN A 257 -83.99 -15.91 -70.87
C ASN A 257 -83.78 -15.43 -72.32
N ILE A 258 -82.58 -14.91 -72.65
CA ILE A 258 -82.20 -14.58 -74.04
C ILE A 258 -82.02 -15.85 -74.88
N LYS A 259 -81.38 -16.91 -74.35
CA LYS A 259 -81.24 -18.21 -75.04
C LYS A 259 -82.59 -18.82 -75.42
N GLY A 260 -83.58 -18.77 -74.53
CA GLY A 260 -84.90 -19.36 -74.78
C GLY A 260 -85.52 -18.85 -76.07
N LYS A 261 -85.54 -17.53 -76.25
CA LYS A 261 -86.10 -16.86 -77.44
C LYS A 261 -85.38 -17.25 -78.74
N TRP A 262 -84.04 -17.34 -78.71
CA TRP A 262 -83.25 -17.74 -79.88
C TRP A 262 -83.58 -19.16 -80.37
N TYR A 263 -83.90 -20.09 -79.46
CA TYR A 263 -84.33 -21.44 -79.85
C TYR A 263 -85.76 -21.48 -80.42
N GLU A 264 -86.68 -20.65 -79.92
CA GLU A 264 -88.05 -20.55 -80.47
C GLU A 264 -88.06 -19.89 -81.87
N GLU A 265 -87.31 -18.81 -82.07
CA GLU A 265 -87.21 -18.13 -83.38
C GLU A 265 -86.55 -19.04 -84.44
N LEU A 266 -85.49 -19.77 -84.07
CA LEU A 266 -84.85 -20.74 -84.95
C LEU A 266 -85.83 -21.87 -85.35
N HIS A 267 -86.61 -22.39 -84.39
CA HIS A 267 -87.55 -23.47 -84.68
C HIS A 267 -88.72 -23.02 -85.59
N GLN A 268 -89.19 -21.78 -85.45
CA GLN A 268 -90.19 -21.21 -86.36
C GLN A 268 -89.64 -21.03 -87.79
N SER A 269 -88.38 -20.61 -87.93
CA SER A 269 -87.72 -20.45 -89.23
C SER A 269 -87.62 -21.77 -89.99
N ASP A 270 -87.16 -22.85 -89.34
CA ASP A 270 -87.05 -24.18 -89.96
C ASP A 270 -88.40 -24.72 -90.45
N GLN A 271 -89.49 -24.49 -89.70
CA GLN A 271 -90.84 -24.89 -90.13
C GLN A 271 -91.30 -24.16 -91.39
N GLN A 272 -91.00 -22.86 -91.52
CA GLN A 272 -91.32 -22.09 -92.73
C GLN A 272 -90.52 -22.57 -93.95
N CYS A 273 -89.23 -22.87 -93.77
CA CYS A 273 -88.38 -23.42 -94.84
C CYS A 273 -88.86 -24.81 -95.31
N LEU A 274 -89.35 -25.66 -94.40
CA LEU A 274 -89.96 -26.96 -94.75
C LEU A 274 -91.29 -26.81 -95.50
N ALA A 275 -92.14 -25.85 -95.12
CA ALA A 275 -93.40 -25.59 -95.81
C ALA A 275 -93.17 -25.10 -97.26
N LEU A 276 -92.25 -24.15 -97.46
CA LEU A 276 -91.91 -23.61 -98.78
C LEU A 276 -91.31 -24.68 -99.72
N ARG A 277 -90.46 -25.58 -99.20
CA ARG A 277 -89.88 -26.67 -99.99
C ARG A 277 -90.96 -27.62 -100.52
N ASN A 278 -91.87 -28.05 -99.66
CA ASN A 278 -93.00 -28.93 -100.03
C ASN A 278 -93.99 -28.28 -101.00
N ALA A 279 -94.08 -26.94 -101.03
CA ALA A 279 -94.89 -26.22 -102.01
C ALA A 279 -94.24 -26.19 -103.40
N LEU A 280 -92.94 -25.87 -103.47
CA LEU A 280 -92.17 -25.85 -104.73
C LEU A 280 -92.13 -27.20 -105.42
N GLU A 281 -91.93 -28.29 -104.67
CA GLU A 281 -91.82 -29.64 -105.21
C GLU A 281 -93.13 -30.11 -105.87
N LYS A 282 -94.29 -29.75 -105.29
CA LYS A 282 -95.61 -30.02 -105.89
C LYS A 282 -95.86 -29.26 -107.20
N VAL A 283 -95.38 -28.01 -107.31
CA VAL A 283 -95.49 -27.22 -108.54
C VAL A 283 -94.59 -27.80 -109.64
N HIS A 284 -93.42 -28.34 -109.28
CA HIS A 284 -92.47 -28.88 -110.25
C HIS A 284 -92.98 -30.18 -110.92
N GLU A 285 -93.65 -31.08 -110.20
CA GLU A 285 -94.21 -32.29 -110.83
C GLU A 285 -95.41 -31.98 -111.75
N ALA A 286 -96.32 -31.10 -111.33
CA ALA A 286 -97.46 -30.69 -112.16
C ALA A 286 -97.01 -30.12 -113.53
N ALA A 287 -95.92 -29.33 -113.55
CA ALA A 287 -95.36 -28.76 -114.77
C ALA A 287 -94.68 -29.79 -115.70
N LYS A 288 -94.29 -30.98 -115.20
CA LYS A 288 -93.76 -32.08 -116.03
C LYS A 288 -94.88 -32.82 -116.75
N GLU A 289 -95.98 -33.08 -116.04
CA GLU A 289 -97.11 -33.86 -116.54
C GLU A 289 -97.80 -33.14 -117.71
N GLU A 290 -98.01 -31.82 -117.58
CA GLU A 290 -98.53 -30.96 -118.67
C GLU A 290 -97.62 -30.95 -119.92
N ASN A 291 -96.29 -31.04 -119.74
CA ASN A 291 -95.32 -31.09 -120.84
C ASN A 291 -95.40 -32.42 -121.62
N PHE A 292 -95.80 -33.49 -120.95
CA PHE A 292 -95.90 -34.83 -121.52
C PHE A 292 -97.17 -34.97 -122.38
N GLU A 293 -98.32 -34.53 -121.87
CA GLU A 293 -99.59 -34.52 -122.63
C GLU A 293 -99.50 -33.66 -123.90
N ARG A 294 -98.88 -32.47 -123.79
CA ARG A 294 -98.76 -31.52 -124.91
C ARG A 294 -98.04 -32.13 -126.13
N LYS A 295 -96.99 -32.93 -125.90
CA LYS A 295 -96.23 -33.63 -126.97
C LYS A 295 -97.03 -34.75 -127.64
N ILE A 296 -97.92 -35.41 -126.91
CA ILE A 296 -98.76 -36.50 -127.46
C ILE A 296 -99.78 -35.94 -128.45
N MET A 297 -100.45 -34.82 -128.12
CA MET A 297 -101.35 -34.15 -129.07
C MET A 297 -100.63 -33.61 -130.31
N GLU A 298 -99.39 -33.17 -130.17
CA GLU A 298 -98.60 -32.58 -131.27
C GLU A 298 -98.26 -33.62 -132.36
N HIS A 299 -97.97 -34.88 -131.98
CA HIS A 299 -97.83 -35.99 -132.94
C HIS A 299 -99.16 -36.36 -133.62
N LEU A 300 -100.25 -36.50 -132.86
CA LEU A 300 -101.56 -36.88 -133.42
C LEU A 300 -102.10 -35.85 -134.42
N LEU A 301 -101.76 -34.57 -134.26
CA LEU A 301 -102.09 -33.50 -135.21
C LEU A 301 -101.22 -33.50 -136.48
N ALA A 302 -100.03 -34.12 -136.46
CA ALA A 302 -99.19 -34.27 -137.65
C ALA A 302 -99.73 -35.38 -138.57
N ASP A 303 -99.98 -36.57 -138.02
CA ASP A 303 -100.51 -37.73 -138.76
C ASP A 303 -101.84 -37.41 -139.44
N ALA A 304 -102.73 -36.71 -138.74
CA ALA A 304 -104.03 -36.29 -139.25
C ALA A 304 -103.93 -35.35 -140.47
N ARG A 305 -102.88 -34.52 -140.56
CA ARG A 305 -102.66 -33.61 -141.70
C ARG A 305 -102.13 -34.35 -142.93
N GLU A 306 -101.24 -35.32 -142.75
CA GLU A 306 -100.71 -36.11 -143.87
C GLU A 306 -101.79 -36.98 -144.53
N ALA A 307 -102.71 -37.53 -143.72
CA ALA A 307 -103.86 -38.30 -144.21
C ALA A 307 -104.76 -37.49 -145.17
N VAL A 308 -105.06 -36.23 -144.84
CA VAL A 308 -105.90 -35.34 -145.66
C VAL A 308 -105.22 -34.99 -146.99
N VAL A 309 -103.91 -34.73 -146.98
CA VAL A 309 -103.14 -34.44 -148.21
C VAL A 309 -103.18 -35.63 -149.18
N LYS A 310 -102.99 -36.85 -148.67
CA LYS A 310 -103.08 -38.09 -149.47
C LYS A 310 -104.48 -38.34 -150.06
N GLN A 311 -105.54 -37.89 -149.38
CA GLN A 311 -106.91 -38.02 -149.88
C GLN A 311 -107.21 -37.07 -151.04
N ASN A 312 -106.71 -35.82 -151.00
CA ASN A 312 -106.92 -34.86 -152.09
C ASN A 312 -106.26 -35.30 -153.40
N GLN A 313 -105.03 -35.84 -153.36
CA GLN A 313 -104.31 -36.28 -154.56
C GLN A 313 -105.12 -37.33 -155.37
N GLN A 314 -105.75 -38.29 -154.69
CA GLN A 314 -106.62 -39.30 -155.35
C GLN A 314 -107.86 -38.70 -156.04
N SER A 315 -108.25 -37.47 -155.72
CA SER A 315 -109.35 -36.78 -156.39
C SER A 315 -108.91 -36.09 -157.70
N GLU A 316 -107.70 -35.53 -157.72
CA GLU A 316 -107.13 -34.88 -158.91
C GLU A 316 -106.73 -35.90 -159.98
N ASP A 317 -106.07 -37.00 -159.60
CA ASP A 317 -105.67 -38.08 -160.50
C ASP A 317 -106.87 -38.65 -161.30
N ARG A 318 -108.04 -38.73 -160.66
CA ARG A 318 -109.30 -39.16 -161.28
C ARG A 318 -109.89 -38.14 -162.25
N CYS A 319 -109.65 -36.85 -162.01
CA CYS A 319 -110.10 -35.77 -162.88
C CYS A 319 -109.27 -35.74 -164.17
N GLU A 320 -107.94 -35.85 -164.08
CA GLU A 320 -107.05 -35.93 -165.25
C GLU A 320 -107.36 -37.16 -166.13
N ALA A 321 -107.60 -38.32 -165.52
CA ALA A 321 -107.91 -39.56 -166.23
C ALA A 321 -109.19 -39.44 -167.10
N MET A 322 -110.15 -38.59 -166.68
CA MET A 322 -111.36 -38.30 -167.43
C MET A 322 -111.09 -37.39 -168.64
N GLN A 323 -110.26 -36.35 -168.46
CA GLN A 323 -109.90 -35.40 -169.52
C GLN A 323 -109.06 -36.06 -170.64
N ARG A 324 -108.06 -36.88 -170.28
CA ARG A 324 -107.20 -37.59 -171.25
C ARG A 324 -108.00 -38.49 -172.21
N LYS A 325 -109.16 -39.01 -171.77
CA LYS A 325 -110.01 -39.87 -172.59
C LYS A 325 -110.80 -39.09 -173.66
N HIS A 326 -111.27 -37.87 -173.37
CA HIS A 326 -111.97 -37.05 -174.36
C HIS A 326 -111.03 -36.51 -175.45
N LEU A 327 -109.78 -36.16 -175.11
CA LEU A 327 -108.80 -35.68 -176.09
C LEU A 327 -108.44 -36.75 -177.14
N ALA A 328 -108.19 -37.99 -176.71
CA ALA A 328 -107.73 -39.07 -177.59
C ALA A 328 -108.75 -39.47 -178.69
N GLU A 329 -110.05 -39.24 -178.49
CA GLU A 329 -111.08 -39.56 -179.49
C GLU A 329 -111.33 -38.39 -180.47
N ILE A 330 -111.02 -37.15 -180.06
CA ILE A 330 -111.04 -35.96 -180.95
C ILE A 330 -109.89 -36.02 -181.96
N GLU A 331 -108.67 -36.38 -181.53
CA GLU A 331 -107.50 -36.42 -182.42
C GLU A 331 -107.65 -37.43 -183.57
N ARG A 332 -108.37 -38.54 -183.34
CA ARG A 332 -108.60 -39.56 -184.37
C ARG A 332 -109.53 -39.12 -185.51
N LEU A 333 -110.17 -37.95 -185.40
CA LEU A 333 -111.02 -37.38 -186.46
C LEU A 333 -110.26 -36.45 -187.42
N HIS A 334 -108.98 -36.17 -187.17
CA HIS A 334 -108.29 -35.03 -187.81
C HIS A 334 -107.16 -35.38 -188.80
N ALA A 335 -106.91 -36.66 -189.07
CA ALA A 335 -105.65 -37.09 -189.70
C ALA A 335 -105.65 -37.30 -191.24
N ASP A 336 -106.78 -37.67 -191.88
CA ASP A 336 -106.70 -38.48 -193.12
C ASP A 336 -107.59 -38.08 -194.31
N THR A 337 -108.23 -36.90 -194.34
CA THR A 337 -108.79 -36.35 -195.62
C THR A 337 -108.85 -34.81 -195.66
N GLN A 338 -108.80 -34.24 -196.87
CA GLN A 338 -108.57 -32.82 -197.15
C GLN A 338 -109.85 -31.95 -197.13
N LEU A 339 -109.77 -30.70 -196.63
CA LEU A 339 -109.95 -29.48 -197.46
C LEU A 339 -109.77 -28.14 -196.68
N LYS A 340 -109.70 -27.05 -197.46
CA LYS A 340 -109.71 -25.60 -197.10
C LYS A 340 -111.08 -25.13 -196.53
N PRO A 341 -111.23 -23.88 -196.00
CA PRO A 341 -110.26 -22.97 -195.33
C PRO A 341 -110.84 -22.14 -194.13
N ALA A 342 -110.00 -21.24 -193.57
CA ALA A 342 -110.32 -19.86 -193.13
C ALA A 342 -110.98 -19.50 -191.75
N GLU A 343 -110.45 -18.39 -191.19
CA GLU A 343 -111.14 -17.19 -190.62
C GLU A 343 -111.68 -17.04 -189.16
N ILE A 344 -111.37 -15.84 -188.60
CA ILE A 344 -112.20 -14.91 -187.77
C ILE A 344 -112.22 -14.95 -186.21
N ALA A 345 -112.38 -13.74 -185.62
CA ALA A 345 -112.63 -13.33 -184.20
C ALA A 345 -111.45 -13.47 -183.19
N GLN A 346 -111.17 -12.56 -182.22
CA GLN A 346 -111.99 -11.73 -181.28
C GLN A 346 -112.69 -12.58 -180.18
N SER A 347 -112.95 -12.15 -178.93
CA SER A 347 -113.14 -10.79 -178.35
C SER A 347 -113.12 -10.72 -176.79
N ILE A 348 -112.85 -9.53 -176.20
CA ILE A 348 -113.48 -8.93 -174.98
C ILE A 348 -113.28 -9.52 -173.55
N SER A 349 -112.79 -8.63 -172.64
CA SER A 349 -113.07 -8.24 -171.21
C SER A 349 -114.13 -8.97 -170.30
N PRO A 350 -114.50 -8.51 -169.04
CA PRO A 350 -113.95 -7.55 -168.04
C PRO A 350 -113.85 -8.07 -166.53
N PRO A 351 -114.48 -7.53 -165.43
CA PRO A 351 -113.80 -6.72 -164.36
C PRO A 351 -114.17 -6.96 -162.84
N SER A 352 -113.65 -6.08 -161.94
CA SER A 352 -114.32 -5.42 -160.76
C SER A 352 -114.04 -5.77 -159.26
N THR A 353 -114.27 -4.73 -158.42
CA THR A 353 -114.13 -4.45 -156.95
C THR A 353 -115.43 -4.77 -156.12
N PRO A 354 -115.70 -4.33 -154.83
CA PRO A 354 -114.94 -3.78 -153.65
C PRO A 354 -115.42 -4.30 -152.22
N ARG A 355 -115.10 -3.55 -151.12
CA ARG A 355 -115.75 -3.40 -149.75
C ARG A 355 -115.14 -4.15 -148.54
N ASP A 356 -114.61 -3.46 -147.50
CA ASP A 356 -115.18 -2.84 -146.23
C ASP A 356 -114.77 -3.73 -145.00
N ILE A 357 -114.84 -3.46 -143.66
CA ILE A 357 -115.49 -2.45 -142.77
C ILE A 357 -114.52 -1.96 -141.61
N ASN A 358 -114.80 -2.20 -140.30
CA ASN A 358 -114.24 -1.54 -139.06
C ASN A 358 -113.92 -2.50 -137.87
N GLY A 359 -113.22 -2.03 -136.79
CA GLY A 359 -113.40 -2.56 -135.40
C GLY A 359 -112.24 -2.58 -134.35
N ASP A 360 -111.80 -1.43 -133.80
CA ASP A 360 -111.74 -0.97 -132.35
C ASP A 360 -111.36 -1.96 -131.16
N GLU A 361 -110.74 -1.65 -129.98
CA GLU A 361 -110.09 -0.45 -129.32
C GLU A 361 -109.39 -0.73 -127.90
N PHE A 362 -108.74 0.29 -127.25
CA PHE A 362 -108.31 0.53 -125.80
C PHE A 362 -107.42 -0.47 -124.93
N THR A 363 -106.13 -0.18 -124.56
CA THR A 363 -105.48 0.41 -123.30
C THR A 363 -105.07 -0.56 -122.13
N THR A 364 -104.21 -0.29 -121.09
CA THR A 364 -103.47 0.90 -120.52
C THR A 364 -102.22 0.52 -119.63
N GLU A 365 -101.20 1.42 -119.50
CA GLU A 365 -100.37 1.87 -118.31
C GLU A 365 -99.94 0.96 -117.10
N HIS A 366 -98.93 1.20 -116.21
CA HIS A 366 -97.90 2.27 -115.96
C HIS A 366 -96.76 1.82 -114.97
N CYS A 367 -95.55 2.44 -114.99
CA CYS A 367 -94.61 2.86 -113.87
C CYS A 367 -94.16 1.92 -112.70
N SER A 368 -93.11 2.17 -111.87
CA SER A 368 -91.83 2.94 -111.96
C SER A 368 -90.87 2.71 -110.75
N ASN A 369 -89.55 2.81 -110.98
CA ASN A 369 -88.42 3.39 -110.20
C ASN A 369 -88.15 3.23 -108.66
N SER A 370 -86.84 3.06 -108.36
CA SER A 370 -85.98 3.79 -107.37
C SER A 370 -86.03 3.65 -105.82
N ALA A 371 -84.90 3.16 -105.26
CA ALA A 371 -83.97 3.79 -104.27
C ALA A 371 -84.39 4.19 -102.81
N THR A 372 -83.36 4.26 -101.93
CA THR A 372 -83.30 4.92 -100.59
C THR A 372 -84.19 4.34 -99.46
N ALA A 373 -83.94 4.50 -98.14
CA ALA A 373 -82.79 5.00 -97.35
C ALA A 373 -82.88 4.55 -95.86
N GLU A 374 -81.77 4.74 -95.12
CA GLU A 374 -81.62 5.12 -93.68
C GLU A 374 -82.48 4.53 -92.52
N SER A 375 -81.77 4.19 -91.42
CA SER A 375 -82.15 4.27 -89.99
C SER A 375 -83.29 3.35 -89.49
N MET A 376 -83.14 2.62 -88.38
CA MET A 376 -82.28 2.83 -87.19
C MET A 376 -81.35 1.66 -86.86
#